data_AF-A0A7X0NNK4-F1
#
_entry.id   AF-A0A7X0NNK4-F1
#
_cell.length_a   1.000
_cell.length_b   1.000
_cell.length_c   1.000
_cell.angle_alpha   90.00
_cell.angle_beta   90.00
_cell.angle_gamma   90.00
#
_symmetry.space_group_name_H-M   'P 1'
#
loop_
_entity.id
_entity.type
_entity.pdbx_description
1 polymer ?
#
loop_
_entity_poly.entity_id
_entity_poly.type
_entity_poly.pdbx_seq_one_letter_code
_entity_poly.pdbx_strand_id
1 'polypeptide(L)'
;MHLTVSSRYGAALAGVGAGVVLLVAGCGGTGTQASSPTPPPTTTSPTPTPSPSPSASPSPSPSSSPAPKVTKAADGRKLSACRDLRCEVEVKGGDTIRFAAKYDLQAFHVQQIAKQTLYFATADSEGSGISGYVGGSGSVSTADAHIEITPLGSKRMILKIRPR
;
A
#
# COMPACT_ATOMS: atom_id res chain seq x y z
N MET A 1 19.35 18.13 31.78
CA MET A 1 19.28 19.22 30.79
C MET A 1 17.93 19.10 30.09
N HIS A 2 16.91 19.76 30.64
CA HIS A 2 15.54 19.78 30.11
C HIS A 2 15.46 20.90 29.06
N LEU A 3 15.09 20.59 27.81
CA LEU A 3 14.64 21.60 26.85
C LEU A 3 13.12 21.53 26.75
N THR A 4 12.47 22.56 27.28
CA THR A 4 11.04 22.80 27.25
C THR A 4 10.75 23.91 26.22
N VAL A 5 9.88 23.58 25.26
CA VAL A 5 8.90 24.44 24.55
C VAL A 5 9.39 25.66 23.76
N SER A 6 8.93 25.76 22.50
CA SER A 6 8.25 26.96 21.98
C SER A 6 7.48 26.64 20.69
N SER A 7 6.20 26.30 20.87
CA SER A 7 5.19 26.36 19.82
C SER A 7 4.98 27.83 19.44
N ARG A 8 5.28 28.19 18.19
CA ARG A 8 4.95 29.50 17.61
C ARG A 8 3.75 29.30 16.70
N TYR A 9 2.56 29.44 17.30
CA TYR A 9 1.35 29.84 16.61
C TYR A 9 1.64 31.16 15.88
N GLY A 10 1.63 31.12 14.54
CA GLY A 10 1.67 32.30 13.68
C GLY A 10 0.43 32.29 12.80
N ALA A 11 -0.59 33.02 13.22
CA ALA A 11 -1.79 33.27 12.45
C ALA A 11 -1.50 34.23 11.28
N ALA A 12 -2.02 33.91 10.09
CA ALA A 12 -2.30 34.90 9.05
C ALA A 12 -3.51 34.43 8.23
N LEU A 13 -4.68 34.96 8.60
CA LEU A 13 -5.91 34.95 7.81
C LEU A 13 -5.82 36.08 6.78
N ALA A 14 -6.01 35.79 5.49
CA ALA A 14 -6.59 36.72 4.52
C ALA A 14 -6.67 36.06 3.14
N GLY A 15 -7.87 35.94 2.56
CA GLY A 15 -8.03 35.47 1.19
C GLY A 15 -9.44 35.02 0.85
N VAL A 16 -10.43 35.92 1.02
CA VAL A 16 -11.78 35.76 0.47
C VAL A 16 -11.70 35.89 -1.06
N GLY A 17 -12.14 34.88 -1.80
CA GLY A 17 -12.10 34.86 -3.26
C GLY A 17 -13.23 34.03 -3.87
N ALA A 18 -14.32 34.73 -4.17
CA ALA A 18 -15.35 34.56 -5.20
C ALA A 18 -15.58 33.16 -5.83
N GLY A 19 -16.84 32.72 -5.76
CA GLY A 19 -17.32 31.45 -6.28
C GLY A 19 -17.52 31.35 -7.78
N VAL A 20 -17.82 30.12 -8.20
CA VAL A 20 -18.46 29.78 -9.48
C VAL A 20 -19.45 28.64 -9.20
N VAL A 21 -20.73 28.97 -9.28
CA VAL A 21 -21.85 28.03 -9.25
C VAL A 21 -22.03 27.48 -10.67
N LEU A 22 -21.89 26.17 -10.85
CA LEU A 22 -22.27 25.48 -12.08
C LEU A 22 -23.46 24.56 -11.77
N LEU A 23 -24.65 25.09 -12.06
CA LEU A 23 -25.90 24.35 -12.15
C LEU A 23 -25.90 23.54 -13.45
N VAL A 24 -25.98 22.22 -13.36
CA VAL A 24 -26.35 21.37 -14.50
C VAL A 24 -27.75 20.81 -14.24
N ALA A 25 -28.67 21.24 -15.11
CA ALA A 25 -30.06 20.84 -15.20
C ALA A 25 -30.26 19.87 -16.39
N GLY A 26 -31.33 19.06 -16.31
CA GLY A 26 -31.91 18.30 -17.43
C GLY A 26 -31.41 16.85 -17.50
N CYS A 27 -32.19 15.83 -17.86
CA CYS A 27 -33.51 15.71 -18.49
C CYS A 27 -34.04 14.31 -18.05
N GLY A 28 -35.26 14.09 -17.59
CA GLY A 28 -36.51 14.33 -18.31
C GLY A 28 -36.85 13.09 -19.16
N GLY A 29 -37.66 12.17 -18.64
CA GLY A 29 -38.03 10.93 -19.34
C GLY A 29 -39.26 10.25 -18.75
N THR A 30 -40.39 10.97 -18.73
CA THR A 30 -41.72 10.42 -18.39
C THR A 30 -42.38 9.88 -19.65
N GLY A 31 -42.55 8.56 -19.75
CA GLY A 31 -43.38 7.91 -20.76
C GLY A 31 -44.67 7.38 -20.11
N THR A 32 -45.79 8.03 -20.39
CA THR A 32 -47.14 7.65 -19.95
C THR A 32 -47.89 6.97 -21.10
N GLN A 33 -48.76 6.01 -20.73
CA GLN A 33 -49.97 5.55 -21.44
C GLN A 33 -49.81 4.72 -22.73
N ALA A 34 -50.40 3.52 -22.74
CA ALA A 34 -51.83 3.35 -23.10
C ALA A 34 -52.26 1.88 -22.98
N SER A 35 -53.45 1.69 -22.42
CA SER A 35 -54.18 0.44 -22.24
C SER A 35 -54.76 -0.08 -23.56
N SER A 36 -54.90 -1.42 -23.69
CA SER A 36 -55.97 -2.17 -24.41
C SER A 36 -55.49 -3.61 -24.73
N PRO A 37 -56.37 -4.61 -25.01
CA PRO A 37 -57.59 -5.05 -24.35
C PRO A 37 -57.45 -6.49 -23.77
N THR A 38 -58.42 -6.91 -22.96
CA THR A 38 -58.54 -8.26 -22.36
C THR A 38 -58.81 -9.36 -23.40
N PRO A 39 -58.00 -10.44 -23.46
CA PRO A 39 -58.33 -11.65 -24.23
C PRO A 39 -59.22 -12.64 -23.44
N PRO A 40 -60.00 -13.50 -24.14
CA PRO A 40 -60.98 -14.43 -23.57
C PRO A 40 -60.36 -15.62 -22.81
N PRO A 41 -61.15 -16.30 -21.93
CA PRO A 41 -60.65 -17.39 -21.10
C PRO A 41 -60.28 -18.61 -21.94
N THR A 42 -58.99 -18.96 -21.94
CA THR A 42 -58.50 -20.19 -22.58
C THR A 42 -58.33 -21.29 -21.54
N THR A 43 -58.94 -22.41 -21.87
CA THR A 43 -59.01 -23.71 -21.19
C THR A 43 -57.71 -24.17 -20.54
N THR A 44 -57.80 -24.57 -19.27
CA THR A 44 -56.77 -25.25 -18.48
C THR A 44 -56.39 -26.60 -19.09
N SER A 45 -55.16 -26.69 -19.59
CA SER A 45 -54.48 -27.96 -19.90
C SER A 45 -53.61 -28.35 -18.69
N PRO A 46 -53.51 -29.64 -18.31
CA PRO A 46 -52.75 -30.07 -17.14
C PRO A 46 -51.26 -29.73 -17.27
N THR A 47 -50.75 -29.08 -16.23
CA THR A 47 -49.36 -28.65 -16.05
C THR A 47 -48.43 -29.87 -16.07
N PRO A 48 -47.38 -29.92 -16.92
CA PRO A 48 -46.33 -30.92 -16.77
C PRO A 48 -45.57 -30.64 -15.47
N THR A 49 -45.44 -31.67 -14.64
CA THR A 49 -44.64 -31.69 -13.42
C THR A 49 -43.20 -31.24 -13.72
N PRO A 50 -42.63 -30.27 -13.00
CA PRO A 50 -41.25 -29.89 -13.20
C PRO A 50 -40.32 -31.05 -12.79
N SER A 51 -39.47 -31.47 -13.72
CA SER A 51 -38.38 -32.41 -13.49
C SER A 51 -37.46 -31.88 -12.37
N PRO A 52 -36.95 -32.71 -11.44
CA PRO A 52 -36.02 -32.27 -10.42
C PRO A 52 -34.74 -31.70 -11.08
N SER A 53 -34.46 -30.44 -10.78
CA SER A 53 -33.25 -29.74 -11.19
C SER A 53 -32.00 -30.48 -10.69
N PRO A 54 -30.92 -30.60 -11.49
CA PRO A 54 -29.69 -31.25 -11.06
C PRO A 54 -29.11 -30.56 -9.83
N SER A 55 -28.78 -31.38 -8.82
CA SER A 55 -28.14 -30.96 -7.57
C SER A 55 -26.88 -30.13 -7.86
N ALA A 56 -26.80 -28.94 -7.24
CA ALA A 56 -25.62 -28.09 -7.32
C ALA A 56 -24.38 -28.88 -6.84
N SER A 57 -23.38 -28.98 -7.72
CA SER A 57 -22.08 -29.53 -7.40
C SER A 57 -21.44 -28.73 -6.25
N PRO A 58 -20.77 -29.37 -5.28
CA PRO A 58 -20.12 -28.67 -4.18
C PRO A 58 -19.05 -27.71 -4.72
N SER A 59 -19.15 -26.45 -4.33
CA SER A 59 -18.16 -25.42 -4.62
C SER A 59 -16.78 -25.86 -4.13
N PRO A 60 -15.70 -25.74 -4.94
CA PRO A 60 -14.36 -26.07 -4.49
C PRO A 60 -13.99 -25.16 -3.31
N SER A 61 -13.63 -25.79 -2.19
CA SER A 61 -13.11 -25.11 -1.01
C SER A 61 -11.93 -24.22 -1.41
N PRO A 62 -11.84 -22.96 -0.91
CA PRO A 62 -10.72 -22.10 -1.23
C PRO A 62 -9.44 -22.76 -0.74
N SER A 63 -8.58 -23.15 -1.70
CA SER A 63 -7.23 -23.63 -1.43
C SER A 63 -6.54 -22.63 -0.52
N SER A 64 -6.20 -23.06 0.69
CA SER A 64 -5.40 -22.28 1.63
C SER A 64 -4.09 -21.92 0.93
N SER A 65 -3.96 -20.64 0.57
CA SER A 65 -2.72 -20.11 0.02
C SER A 65 -1.61 -20.40 1.04
N PRO A 66 -0.49 -21.04 0.64
CA PRO A 66 0.57 -21.36 1.56
C PRO A 66 1.04 -20.07 2.24
N ALA A 67 1.05 -20.09 3.58
CA ALA A 67 1.55 -18.98 4.37
C ALA A 67 2.95 -18.60 3.86
N PRO A 68 3.23 -17.30 3.64
CA PRO A 68 4.52 -16.87 3.10
C PRO A 68 5.61 -17.42 4.02
N LYS A 69 6.53 -18.20 3.44
CA LYS A 69 7.75 -18.65 4.14
C LYS A 69 8.39 -17.39 4.71
N VAL A 70 8.46 -17.30 6.04
CA VAL A 70 9.15 -16.24 6.76
C VAL A 70 10.63 -16.40 6.40
N THR A 71 11.07 -15.72 5.34
CA THR A 71 12.48 -15.71 4.94
C THR A 71 13.23 -15.05 6.07
N LYS A 72 14.16 -15.75 6.70
CA LYS A 72 15.02 -15.12 7.72
C LYS A 72 16.12 -14.37 6.98
N ALA A 73 16.30 -13.09 7.32
CA ALA A 73 17.40 -12.29 6.79
C ALA A 73 18.76 -12.95 7.10
N ALA A 74 19.68 -12.98 6.12
CA ALA A 74 20.98 -13.65 6.24
C ALA A 74 21.78 -13.15 7.46
N ASP A 75 21.84 -11.83 7.65
CA ASP A 75 22.54 -11.18 8.75
C ASP A 75 21.64 -10.92 9.98
N GLY A 76 20.36 -11.30 9.89
CA GLY A 76 19.37 -11.06 10.95
C GLY A 76 19.24 -9.57 11.25
N ARG A 77 19.37 -9.18 12.53
CA ARG A 77 19.22 -7.78 13.00
C ARG A 77 20.54 -7.00 13.06
N LYS A 78 21.64 -7.54 12.51
CA LYS A 78 22.98 -6.94 12.60
C LYS A 78 23.15 -5.82 11.57
N LEU A 79 22.60 -4.63 11.83
CA LEU A 79 22.64 -3.50 10.89
C LEU A 79 24.06 -3.05 10.50
N SER A 80 25.05 -3.29 11.37
CA SER A 80 26.46 -3.01 11.09
C SER A 80 27.06 -3.92 10.01
N ALA A 81 26.46 -5.07 9.72
CA ALA A 81 26.87 -5.94 8.62
C ALA A 81 26.78 -5.23 7.26
N CYS A 82 25.91 -4.22 7.15
CA CYS A 82 25.73 -3.46 5.92
C CYS A 82 26.82 -2.43 5.63
N ARG A 83 27.89 -2.33 6.43
CA ARG A 83 28.92 -1.29 6.26
C ARG A 83 29.55 -1.26 4.87
N ASP A 84 29.63 -2.39 4.20
CA ASP A 84 30.22 -2.57 2.87
C ASP A 84 29.17 -2.68 1.74
N LEU A 85 27.91 -2.34 2.03
CA LEU A 85 26.76 -2.47 1.13
C LEU A 85 26.45 -3.91 0.72
N ARG A 86 26.92 -4.94 1.45
CA ARG A 86 26.65 -6.36 1.15
C ARG A 86 26.04 -7.03 2.37
N CYS A 87 24.73 -6.86 2.54
CA CYS A 87 24.03 -7.44 3.67
C CYS A 87 22.59 -7.80 3.32
N GLU A 88 22.00 -8.64 4.15
CA GLU A 88 20.57 -8.86 4.20
C GLU A 88 20.11 -8.82 5.67
N VAL A 89 19.47 -7.72 6.05
CA VAL A 89 19.09 -7.43 7.44
C VAL A 89 17.59 -7.24 7.60
N GLU A 90 17.10 -7.61 8.78
CA GLU A 90 15.75 -7.31 9.22
C GLU A 90 15.71 -5.92 9.89
N VAL A 91 14.77 -5.07 9.50
CA VAL A 91 14.60 -3.70 10.03
C VAL A 91 13.20 -3.45 10.61
N LYS A 92 13.08 -2.41 11.44
CA LYS A 92 11.85 -1.86 12.01
C LYS A 92 11.93 -0.33 11.98
N GLY A 93 10.80 0.35 12.26
CA GLY A 93 10.79 1.80 12.45
C GLY A 93 11.79 2.26 13.51
N GLY A 94 12.51 3.33 13.21
CA GLY A 94 13.59 3.91 14.01
C GLY A 94 14.99 3.36 13.70
N ASP A 95 15.10 2.23 12.98
CA ASP A 95 16.41 1.65 12.67
C ASP A 95 17.22 2.55 11.73
N THR A 96 18.53 2.60 11.95
CA THR A 96 19.45 3.33 11.08
C THR A 96 20.59 2.40 10.67
N ILE A 97 20.74 2.19 9.36
CA ILE A 97 21.86 1.50 8.78
C ILE A 97 22.91 2.54 8.43
N ARG A 98 24.15 2.35 8.89
CA ARG A 98 25.28 3.22 8.57
C ARG A 98 26.24 2.49 7.66
N PHE A 99 26.63 3.13 6.57
CA PHE A 99 27.55 2.61 5.57
C PHE A 99 28.96 3.13 5.81
N ALA A 100 29.97 2.53 5.18
CA ALA A 100 31.34 3.00 5.30
C ALA A 100 31.51 4.38 4.64
N ALA A 101 32.42 5.20 5.18
CA ALA A 101 32.62 6.58 4.75
C ALA A 101 33.04 6.75 3.27
N LYS A 102 33.48 5.67 2.63
CA LYS A 102 33.90 5.65 1.22
C LYS A 102 32.75 5.68 0.21
N TYR A 103 31.51 5.52 0.64
CA TYR A 103 30.32 5.55 -0.21
C TYR A 103 29.65 6.92 -0.11
N ASP A 104 28.99 7.37 -1.18
CA ASP A 104 28.22 8.61 -1.12
C ASP A 104 27.01 8.43 -0.20
N LEU A 105 26.31 7.29 -0.29
CA LEU A 105 25.28 6.90 0.66
C LEU A 105 25.91 6.54 2.03
N GLN A 106 25.72 7.40 3.04
CA GLN A 106 26.26 7.20 4.39
C GLN A 106 25.27 6.57 5.37
N ALA A 107 23.98 6.85 5.20
CA ALA A 107 22.95 6.29 6.07
C ALA A 107 21.66 5.97 5.33
N PHE A 108 20.98 4.93 5.80
CA PHE A 108 19.60 4.61 5.48
C PHE A 108 18.81 4.54 6.79
N HIS A 109 17.90 5.49 6.98
CA HIS A 109 17.06 5.61 8.16
C HIS A 109 15.64 5.11 7.85
N VAL A 110 15.21 4.09 8.58
CA VAL A 110 13.83 3.59 8.53
C VAL A 110 13.00 4.44 9.45
N GLN A 111 12.30 5.44 8.92
CA GLN A 111 11.47 6.34 9.74
C GLN A 111 10.36 5.57 10.43
N GLN A 112 9.60 4.79 9.66
CA GLN A 112 8.49 3.98 10.18
C GLN A 112 8.12 2.85 9.21
N ILE A 113 7.40 1.85 9.74
CA ILE A 113 6.78 0.78 8.95
C ILE A 113 5.31 0.69 9.33
N ALA A 114 4.43 0.94 8.38
CA ALA A 114 2.98 0.91 8.58
C ALA A 114 2.31 0.19 7.42
N LYS A 115 1.44 -0.78 7.71
CA LYS A 115 0.70 -1.55 6.68
C LYS A 115 1.60 -2.12 5.57
N GLN A 116 2.76 -2.67 5.95
CA GLN A 116 3.78 -3.16 5.00
C GLN A 116 4.33 -2.08 4.06
N THR A 117 4.23 -0.80 4.42
CA THR A 117 4.91 0.31 3.75
C THR A 117 6.10 0.76 4.58
N LEU A 118 7.29 0.76 3.97
CA LEU A 118 8.52 1.32 4.52
C LEU A 118 8.51 2.82 4.23
N TYR A 119 8.71 3.66 5.24
CA TYR A 119 9.04 5.06 5.05
C TYR A 119 10.50 5.25 5.44
N PHE A 120 11.29 5.90 4.59
CA PHE A 120 12.73 6.01 4.78
C PHE A 120 13.26 7.39 4.44
N ALA A 121 14.41 7.70 5.01
CA ALA A 121 15.28 8.77 4.55
C ALA A 121 16.68 8.19 4.32
N THR A 122 17.40 8.72 3.35
CA THR A 122 18.83 8.50 3.20
C THR A 122 19.58 9.73 3.66
N ALA A 123 20.87 9.57 3.95
CA ALA A 123 21.80 10.67 4.08
C ALA A 123 23.08 10.34 3.32
N ASP A 124 23.66 11.33 2.66
CA ASP A 124 24.95 11.27 2.01
C ASP A 124 26.08 11.83 2.89
N SER A 125 27.29 11.92 2.34
CA SER A 125 28.49 12.44 3.01
C SER A 125 28.40 13.93 3.36
N GLU A 126 27.54 14.69 2.68
CA GLU A 126 27.31 16.12 2.92
C GLU A 126 26.15 16.37 3.91
N GLY A 127 25.46 15.32 4.33
CA GLY A 127 24.26 15.41 5.17
C GLY A 127 23.00 15.76 4.38
N SER A 128 23.08 15.76 3.05
CA SER A 128 21.92 15.82 2.16
C SER A 128 21.31 14.43 1.99
N GLY A 129 20.10 14.33 1.46
CA GLY A 129 19.46 13.04 1.30
C GLY A 129 18.05 13.11 0.73
N ILE A 130 17.54 11.94 0.36
CA ILE A 130 16.17 11.79 -0.14
C ILE A 130 15.32 11.10 0.91
N SER A 131 14.02 11.35 0.88
CA SER A 131 13.06 10.56 1.64
C SER A 131 11.98 10.03 0.71
N GLY A 132 11.38 8.91 1.10
CA GLY A 132 10.41 8.23 0.27
C GLY A 132 9.74 7.07 0.99
N TYR A 133 8.98 6.30 0.23
CA TYR A 133 8.32 5.12 0.75
C TYR A 133 8.26 3.99 -0.28
N VAL A 134 8.17 2.76 0.22
CA VAL A 134 7.97 1.55 -0.58
C VAL A 134 6.86 0.74 0.05
N GLY A 135 5.77 0.53 -0.70
CA GLY A 135 4.66 -0.33 -0.30
C GLY A 135 4.91 -1.79 -0.70
N GLY A 136 4.70 -2.71 0.23
CA GLY A 136 4.91 -4.14 -0.02
C GLY A 136 6.37 -4.48 -0.29
N SER A 137 6.61 -5.28 -1.33
CA SER A 137 7.96 -5.56 -1.83
C SER A 137 8.34 -4.59 -2.94
N GLY A 138 9.60 -4.16 -2.98
CA GLY A 138 10.09 -3.28 -4.02
C GLY A 138 11.59 -3.05 -3.91
N SER A 139 12.10 -2.07 -4.66
CA SER A 139 13.51 -1.73 -4.65
C SER A 139 13.71 -0.22 -4.67
N VAL A 140 14.75 0.23 -3.97
CA VAL A 140 15.27 1.60 -4.04
C VAL A 140 16.69 1.51 -4.56
N SER A 141 17.06 2.45 -5.41
CA SER A 141 18.43 2.57 -5.90
C SER A 141 18.97 3.94 -5.59
N THR A 142 20.22 3.99 -5.12
CA THR A 142 20.98 5.22 -4.88
C THR A 142 22.20 5.23 -5.80
N ALA A 143 23.14 6.17 -5.59
CA ALA A 143 24.40 6.19 -6.33
C ALA A 143 25.19 4.87 -6.11
N ASP A 144 25.41 4.48 -4.85
CA ASP A 144 26.27 3.33 -4.52
C ASP A 144 25.54 1.99 -4.34
N ALA A 145 24.21 2.00 -4.17
CA ALA A 145 23.50 0.83 -3.64
C ALA A 145 22.19 0.51 -4.36
N HIS A 146 21.90 -0.78 -4.47
CA HIS A 146 20.60 -1.32 -4.77
C HIS A 146 20.02 -2.00 -3.52
N ILE A 147 18.86 -1.54 -3.08
CA ILE A 147 18.21 -1.97 -1.84
C ILE A 147 16.89 -2.64 -2.21
N GLU A 148 16.80 -3.96 -2.04
CA GLU A 148 15.55 -4.71 -2.17
C GLU A 148 14.86 -4.78 -0.81
N ILE A 149 13.55 -4.55 -0.82
CA ILE A 149 12.71 -4.46 0.37
C ILE A 149 11.66 -5.57 0.28
N THR A 150 11.59 -6.41 1.30
CA THR A 150 10.62 -7.50 1.38
C THR A 150 9.90 -7.47 2.72
N PRO A 151 8.56 -7.49 2.77
CA PRO A 151 7.82 -7.57 4.02
C PRO A 151 8.10 -8.87 4.78
N LEU A 152 8.39 -8.77 6.08
CA LEU A 152 8.50 -9.93 6.98
C LEU A 152 7.29 -10.05 7.93
N GLY A 153 6.50 -8.99 8.03
CA GLY A 153 5.30 -8.90 8.85
C GLY A 153 4.72 -7.48 8.80
N SER A 154 3.83 -7.14 9.72
CA SER A 154 3.16 -5.84 9.73
C SER A 154 4.05 -4.65 10.10
N LYS A 155 5.15 -4.90 10.83
CA LYS A 155 6.07 -3.86 11.37
C LYS A 155 7.55 -4.18 11.11
N ARG A 156 7.84 -5.18 10.27
CA ARG A 156 9.19 -5.67 10.02
C ARG A 156 9.38 -5.92 8.53
N MET A 157 10.56 -5.58 8.04
CA MET A 157 10.96 -5.80 6.65
C MET A 157 12.37 -6.34 6.58
N ILE A 158 12.70 -7.00 5.49
CA ILE A 158 14.06 -7.38 5.12
C ILE A 158 14.55 -6.39 4.09
N LEU A 159 15.75 -5.86 4.32
CA LEU A 159 16.50 -5.06 3.38
C LEU A 159 17.68 -5.90 2.91
N LYS A 160 17.70 -6.22 1.62
CA LYS A 160 18.86 -6.80 0.95
C LYS A 160 19.57 -5.71 0.19
N ILE A 161 20.76 -5.35 0.68
CA ILE A 161 21.57 -4.26 0.15
C ILE A 161 22.71 -4.87 -0.65
N ARG A 162 22.93 -4.34 -1.86
CA ARG A 162 24.03 -4.70 -2.74
C ARG A 162 24.66 -3.43 -3.30
N PRO A 163 25.98 -3.40 -3.56
CA PRO A 163 26.60 -2.31 -4.30
C PRO A 163 26.01 -2.23 -5.72
N ARG A 164 25.93 -1.02 -6.27
CA ARG A 164 25.66 -0.79 -7.69
C ARG A 164 26.92 -0.93 -8.54
#